data_AF-A0A9D7LQR9-F1
#
_entry.id   AF-A0A9D7LQR9-F1
#
_cell.length_a   1.000
_cell.length_b   1.000
_cell.length_c   1.000
_cell.angle_alpha   90.00
_cell.angle_beta   90.00
_cell.angle_gamma   90.00
#
_symmetry.space_group_name_H-M   'P 1'
#
loop_
_entity.id
_entity.type
_entity.pdbx_description
1 polymer ?
#
loop_
_entity_poly.entity_id
_entity_poly.type
_entity_poly.pdbx_seq_one_letter_code
_entity_poly.pdbx_strand_id
1 'polypeptide(L)'
;MPESVEEFYARVLAATDEHGRLPILDNQMPGWDIFPYETDTLRLKPLQPLLDREPDRKGEDPAECSCQHGLPSSRDERVIWSNDRWSLLALEGGIPIVALLMPHAHHDLADLPRDLAAELGQLTVAIAAAVEALPSVGRCHVARYGDGGAHFHLFFFGRPARAGQFRGSTLVDWEENLPRLPLDVAAANATFVAETIATAYGGAVTPVASA
;
A
#
# COMPACT_ATOMS: atom_id res chain seq x y z
N MET A 1 -19.19 0.73 -8.54
CA MET A 1 -19.33 -0.45 -7.66
C MET A 1 -18.01 -1.18 -7.67
N PRO A 2 -17.51 -1.68 -6.53
CA PRO A 2 -16.29 -2.48 -6.49
C PRO A 2 -16.35 -3.72 -7.40
N GLU A 3 -15.23 -4.08 -8.00
CA GLU A 3 -15.13 -5.29 -8.85
C GLU A 3 -15.26 -6.58 -8.01
N SER A 4 -15.78 -7.63 -8.63
CA SER A 4 -15.78 -8.99 -8.08
C SER A 4 -14.41 -9.65 -8.19
N VAL A 5 -14.21 -10.73 -7.44
CA VAL A 5 -12.99 -11.54 -7.55
C VAL A 5 -12.85 -12.22 -8.91
N GLU A 6 -13.95 -12.61 -9.55
CA GLU A 6 -13.96 -13.18 -10.90
C GLU A 6 -13.47 -12.18 -11.94
N GLU A 7 -13.95 -10.93 -11.89
CA GLU A 7 -13.52 -9.86 -12.80
C GLU A 7 -12.05 -9.52 -12.60
N PHE A 8 -11.61 -9.37 -11.35
CA PHE A 8 -10.19 -9.18 -11.01
C PHE A 8 -9.33 -10.28 -11.62
N TYR A 9 -9.67 -11.55 -11.36
CA TYR A 9 -8.85 -12.68 -11.77
C TYR A 9 -8.85 -12.88 -13.29
N ALA A 10 -9.98 -12.64 -13.96
CA ALA A 10 -10.07 -12.66 -15.41
C ALA A 10 -9.13 -11.62 -16.05
N ARG A 11 -9.05 -10.41 -15.47
CA ARG A 11 -8.11 -9.36 -15.93
C ARG A 11 -6.65 -9.76 -15.74
N VAL A 12 -6.31 -10.40 -14.62
CA VAL A 12 -4.96 -10.92 -14.38
C VAL A 12 -4.59 -11.99 -15.41
N LEU A 13 -5.49 -12.95 -15.66
CA LEU A 13 -5.29 -14.00 -16.67
C LEU A 13 -5.17 -13.44 -18.09
N ALA A 14 -5.91 -12.38 -18.42
CA ALA A 14 -5.81 -11.74 -19.73
C ALA A 14 -4.43 -11.08 -19.98
N ALA A 15 -3.66 -10.82 -18.91
CA ALA A 15 -2.32 -10.25 -18.98
C ALA A 15 -1.20 -11.30 -19.05
N THR A 16 -1.52 -12.59 -19.01
CA THR A 16 -0.51 -13.66 -19.04
C THR A 16 -0.12 -14.06 -20.47
N ASP A 17 1.07 -14.62 -20.62
CA ASP A 17 1.50 -15.30 -21.85
C ASP A 17 0.71 -16.60 -22.14
N GLU A 18 1.05 -17.28 -23.24
CA GLU A 18 0.45 -18.56 -23.64
C GLU A 18 0.65 -19.70 -22.63
N HIS A 19 1.55 -19.53 -21.66
CA HIS A 19 1.83 -20.46 -20.58
C HIS A 19 1.21 -20.03 -19.24
N GLY A 20 0.41 -18.97 -19.22
CA GLY A 20 -0.23 -18.46 -18.01
C GLY A 20 0.71 -17.71 -17.07
N ARG A 21 1.82 -17.15 -17.58
CA ARG A 21 2.81 -16.42 -16.79
C ARG A 21 2.67 -14.92 -16.98
N LEU A 22 2.81 -14.16 -15.89
CA LEU A 22 2.98 -12.72 -15.93
C LEU A 22 4.43 -12.39 -16.30
N PRO A 23 4.67 -11.24 -16.98
CA PRO A 23 6.03 -10.78 -17.23
C PRO A 23 6.71 -10.42 -15.89
N ILE A 24 8.01 -10.68 -15.81
CA ILE A 24 8.85 -10.14 -14.73
C ILE A 24 9.18 -8.70 -15.11
N LEU A 25 8.78 -7.75 -14.27
CA LEU A 25 9.15 -6.35 -14.44
C LEU A 25 10.50 -6.10 -13.77
N ASP A 26 11.55 -6.00 -14.59
CA ASP A 26 12.93 -5.77 -14.16
C ASP A 26 13.16 -4.40 -13.51
N ASN A 27 12.27 -3.43 -13.75
CA ASN A 27 12.28 -2.13 -13.10
C ASN A 27 11.55 -2.09 -11.74
N GLN A 28 11.04 -3.22 -11.27
CA GLN A 28 10.40 -3.39 -9.95
C GLN A 28 11.36 -4.11 -8.98
N MET A 29 10.85 -4.79 -7.94
CA MET A 29 11.63 -5.47 -6.92
C MET A 29 12.80 -6.32 -7.45
N PRO A 30 12.66 -7.13 -8.53
CA PRO A 30 13.79 -7.89 -9.07
C PRO A 30 14.98 -7.04 -9.53
N GLY A 31 14.75 -5.77 -9.89
CA GLY A 31 15.79 -4.82 -10.27
C GLY A 31 16.41 -4.06 -9.10
N TRP A 32 15.87 -4.21 -7.89
CA TRP A 32 16.42 -3.51 -6.72
C TRP A 32 17.76 -4.12 -6.34
N ASP A 33 18.70 -3.26 -5.95
CA ASP A 33 20.01 -3.66 -5.45
C ASP A 33 19.90 -4.61 -4.24
N ILE A 34 18.90 -4.37 -3.38
CA ILE A 34 18.58 -5.17 -2.19
C ILE A 34 17.79 -6.46 -2.45
N PHE A 35 17.37 -6.75 -3.70
CA PHE A 35 16.69 -8.02 -3.99
C PHE A 35 17.59 -9.20 -3.61
N PRO A 36 17.14 -10.18 -2.82
CA PRO A 36 18.06 -11.12 -2.17
C PRO A 36 18.67 -12.17 -3.11
N TYR A 37 18.15 -12.34 -4.33
CA TYR A 37 18.59 -13.37 -5.26
C TYR A 37 19.31 -12.79 -6.49
N GLU A 38 20.26 -13.55 -7.03
CA GLU A 38 20.75 -13.39 -8.41
C GLU A 38 19.60 -13.76 -9.38
N THR A 39 19.23 -12.85 -10.30
CA THR A 39 18.01 -13.00 -11.11
C THR A 39 18.12 -14.07 -12.20
N ASP A 40 19.34 -14.42 -12.62
CA ASP A 40 19.63 -15.45 -13.61
C ASP A 40 19.71 -16.86 -13.01
N THR A 41 20.16 -17.00 -11.76
CA THR A 41 20.38 -18.30 -11.11
C THR A 41 19.43 -18.64 -9.97
N LEU A 42 18.71 -17.64 -9.43
CA LEU A 42 17.93 -17.71 -8.18
C LEU A 42 18.76 -18.18 -6.97
N ARG A 43 20.07 -17.91 -6.95
CA ARG A 43 20.93 -18.08 -5.77
C ARG A 43 20.85 -16.86 -4.86
N LEU A 44 20.95 -17.07 -3.56
CA LEU A 44 21.10 -15.95 -2.62
C LEU A 44 22.39 -15.20 -2.93
N LYS A 45 22.30 -13.86 -2.99
CA LYS A 45 23.46 -12.98 -3.09
C LYS A 45 24.39 -13.19 -1.88
N PRO A 46 25.72 -13.07 -2.04
CA PRO A 46 26.65 -13.15 -0.91
C PRO A 46 26.37 -12.04 0.10
N LEU A 47 26.55 -12.33 1.39
CA LEU A 47 26.44 -11.33 2.45
C LEU A 47 27.52 -10.24 2.25
N GLN A 48 27.11 -8.99 2.42
CA GLN A 48 28.01 -7.83 2.37
C GLN A 48 28.58 -7.53 3.77
N PRO A 49 29.71 -6.81 3.86
CA PRO A 49 30.18 -6.24 5.13
C PRO A 49 29.11 -5.34 5.78
N LEU A 50 29.19 -5.18 7.09
CA LEU A 50 28.35 -4.22 7.81
C LEU A 50 28.63 -2.80 7.34
N LEU A 51 27.59 -1.97 7.30
CA LEU A 51 27.71 -0.53 7.12
C LEU A 51 28.24 0.10 8.42
N ASP A 52 28.94 1.23 8.30
CA ASP A 52 29.42 1.99 9.48
C ASP A 52 28.26 2.58 10.30
N ARG A 53 27.17 2.93 9.62
CA ARG A 53 25.89 3.35 10.19
C ARG A 53 24.77 3.14 9.16
N GLU A 54 23.52 3.15 9.63
CA GLU A 54 22.37 3.21 8.73
C GLU A 54 22.33 4.54 7.96
N PRO A 55 22.00 4.54 6.65
CA PRO A 55 21.73 5.76 5.89
C PRO A 55 20.52 6.53 6.45
N ASP A 56 20.53 7.85 6.29
CA ASP A 56 19.39 8.67 6.68
C ASP A 56 18.21 8.41 5.75
N ARG A 57 17.00 8.26 6.30
CA ARG A 57 15.79 8.05 5.51
C ARG A 57 15.25 9.38 5.00
N LYS A 58 14.28 9.32 4.06
CA LYS A 58 13.57 10.53 3.63
C LYS A 58 12.84 11.18 4.79
N GLY A 59 13.14 12.45 5.03
CA GLY A 59 12.58 13.23 6.14
C GLY A 59 13.11 12.83 7.51
N GLU A 60 14.30 12.21 7.61
CA GLU A 60 14.96 11.95 8.91
C GLU A 60 15.17 13.25 9.70
N ASP A 61 15.51 14.34 8.99
CA ASP A 61 15.33 15.69 9.50
C ASP A 61 13.86 16.11 9.28
N PRO A 62 13.08 16.35 10.37
CA PRO A 62 11.69 16.77 10.25
C PRO A 62 11.51 18.07 9.46
N ALA A 63 12.52 18.94 9.36
CA ALA A 63 12.47 20.19 8.60
C ALA A 63 12.48 19.95 7.08
N GLU A 64 13.10 18.86 6.62
CA GLU A 64 13.17 18.46 5.21
C GLU A 64 12.04 17.48 4.84
N CYS A 65 11.16 17.16 5.80
CA CYS A 65 10.05 16.24 5.57
C CYS A 65 8.94 16.93 4.76
N SER A 66 8.39 16.23 3.76
CA SER A 66 7.30 16.76 2.93
C SER A 66 6.07 17.20 3.74
N CYS A 67 5.85 16.67 4.95
CA CYS A 67 4.72 17.06 5.79
C CYS A 67 4.79 18.54 6.26
N GLN A 68 5.97 19.16 6.28
CA GLN A 68 6.13 20.57 6.66
C GLN A 68 5.58 21.55 5.61
N HIS A 69 5.48 21.09 4.36
CA HIS A 69 5.04 21.91 3.23
C HIS A 69 3.56 21.70 2.89
N GLY A 70 2.80 21.05 3.78
CA GLY A 70 1.47 20.49 3.49
C GLY A 70 1.57 19.14 2.77
N LEU A 71 0.47 18.40 2.67
CA LEU A 71 0.42 17.27 1.75
C LEU A 71 0.69 17.84 0.34
N PRO A 72 1.68 17.35 -0.42
CA PRO A 72 1.90 17.84 -1.77
C PRO A 72 0.62 17.60 -2.59
N SER A 73 0.31 18.50 -3.53
CA SER A 73 -0.90 18.41 -4.37
C SER A 73 -1.06 17.05 -5.07
N SER A 74 0.04 16.36 -5.39
CA SER A 74 0.05 15.00 -5.96
C SER A 74 -0.30 13.89 -4.97
N ARG A 75 -0.19 14.14 -3.65
CA ARG A 75 -0.70 13.28 -2.58
C ARG A 75 -2.14 13.64 -2.23
N ASP A 76 -2.52 14.92 -2.32
CA ASP A 76 -3.92 15.36 -2.15
C ASP A 76 -4.85 14.65 -3.14
N GLU A 77 -4.41 14.45 -4.39
CA GLU A 77 -5.14 13.68 -5.41
C GLU A 77 -5.32 12.19 -5.07
N ARG A 78 -4.56 11.67 -4.10
CA ARG A 78 -4.60 10.26 -3.67
C ARG A 78 -5.24 10.06 -2.30
N VAL A 79 -5.47 11.14 -1.53
CA VAL A 79 -6.18 11.05 -0.26
C VAL A 79 -7.60 10.62 -0.55
N ILE A 80 -8.05 9.55 0.10
CA ILE A 80 -9.43 9.03 -0.03
C ILE A 80 -10.23 9.26 1.25
N TRP A 81 -9.56 9.37 2.39
CA TRP A 81 -10.18 9.62 3.69
C TRP A 81 -9.23 10.40 4.58
N SER A 82 -9.76 11.27 5.45
CA SER A 82 -8.98 11.97 6.46
C SER A 82 -9.81 12.34 7.70
N ASN A 83 -9.13 12.63 8.80
CA ASN A 83 -9.69 13.33 9.96
C ASN A 83 -8.70 14.40 10.43
N ASP A 84 -8.89 14.95 11.63
CA ASP A 84 -8.03 16.01 12.17
C ASP A 84 -6.53 15.64 12.30
N ARG A 85 -6.19 14.35 12.31
CA ARG A 85 -4.83 13.88 12.63
C ARG A 85 -4.24 12.91 11.61
N TRP A 86 -5.07 12.34 10.74
CA TRP A 86 -4.70 11.25 9.85
C TRP A 86 -5.22 11.46 8.43
N SER A 87 -4.47 10.93 7.47
CA SER A 87 -4.90 10.77 6.09
C SER A 87 -4.67 9.33 5.64
N LEU A 88 -5.63 8.78 4.91
CA LEU A 88 -5.51 7.52 4.19
C LEU A 88 -5.42 7.81 2.69
N LEU A 89 -4.35 7.34 2.07
CA LEU A 89 -4.12 7.45 0.64
C LEU A 89 -4.41 6.11 -0.04
N ALA A 90 -4.99 6.12 -1.24
CA ALA A 90 -4.95 4.97 -2.14
C ALA A 90 -3.78 5.14 -3.11
N LEU A 91 -2.91 4.14 -3.16
CA LEU A 91 -1.78 4.08 -4.08
C LEU A 91 -2.19 3.34 -5.35
N GLU A 92 -1.57 3.72 -6.47
CA GLU A 92 -1.65 2.93 -7.69
C GLU A 92 -1.07 1.54 -7.45
N GLY A 93 -1.76 0.50 -7.94
CA GLY A 93 -1.34 -0.88 -7.73
C GLY A 93 -2.00 -1.87 -8.67
N GLY A 94 -1.49 -3.11 -8.64
CA GLY A 94 -2.02 -4.24 -9.41
C GLY A 94 -3.03 -5.11 -8.64
N ILE A 95 -3.16 -4.93 -7.33
CA ILE A 95 -4.13 -5.62 -6.45
C ILE A 95 -5.31 -4.72 -6.13
N PRO A 96 -6.47 -5.25 -5.65
CA PRO A 96 -7.72 -4.49 -5.47
C PRO A 96 -7.59 -3.16 -4.72
N ILE A 97 -6.69 -3.07 -3.73
CA ILE A 97 -6.32 -1.82 -3.10
C ILE A 97 -4.94 -1.93 -2.45
N VAL A 98 -4.13 -0.89 -2.62
CA VAL A 98 -2.95 -0.60 -1.78
C VAL A 98 -3.22 0.73 -1.11
N ALA A 99 -3.30 0.76 0.21
CA ALA A 99 -3.59 1.97 0.97
C ALA A 99 -2.46 2.30 1.96
N LEU A 100 -2.30 3.59 2.25
CA LEU A 100 -1.25 4.12 3.11
C LEU A 100 -1.85 5.08 4.13
N LEU A 101 -1.87 4.68 5.40
CA LEU A 101 -2.30 5.53 6.50
C LEU A 101 -1.09 6.31 7.02
N MET A 102 -1.22 7.62 7.20
CA MET A 102 -0.18 8.47 7.79
C MET A 102 -0.76 9.58 8.66
N PRO A 103 -0.07 9.96 9.75
CA PRO A 103 -0.45 11.10 10.55
C PRO A 103 -0.09 12.40 9.82
N HIS A 104 -0.76 13.50 10.15
CA HIS A 104 -0.41 14.82 9.61
C HIS A 104 0.89 15.35 10.25
N ALA A 105 1.03 15.15 11.56
CA ALA A 105 2.22 15.52 12.29
C ALA A 105 3.38 14.56 12.00
N HIS A 106 4.59 15.10 11.99
CA HIS A 106 5.80 14.32 11.79
C HIS A 106 6.09 13.44 13.02
N HIS A 107 5.96 12.13 12.85
CA HIS A 107 6.34 11.13 13.85
C HIS A 107 6.97 9.94 13.13
N ASP A 108 7.93 9.26 13.76
CA ASP A 108 8.23 7.87 13.42
C ASP A 108 7.41 6.93 14.33
N LEU A 109 7.35 5.65 13.98
CA LEU A 109 6.56 4.64 14.70
C LEU A 109 6.96 4.56 16.19
N ALA A 110 8.26 4.57 16.49
CA ALA A 110 8.76 4.44 17.86
C ALA A 110 8.45 5.67 18.74
N ASP A 111 8.24 6.81 18.10
CA ASP A 111 8.02 8.11 18.77
C ASP A 111 6.55 8.55 18.74
N LEU A 112 5.63 7.66 18.32
CA LEU A 112 4.21 7.97 18.31
C LEU A 112 3.70 8.29 19.72
N PRO A 113 3.09 9.48 19.93
CA PRO A 113 2.39 9.81 21.16
C PRO A 113 1.32 8.76 21.50
N ARG A 114 1.11 8.51 22.80
CA ARG A 114 0.23 7.42 23.28
C ARG A 114 -1.20 7.52 22.76
N ASP A 115 -1.73 8.73 22.62
CA ASP A 115 -3.04 9.01 22.06
C ASP A 115 -3.11 8.72 20.56
N LEU A 116 -2.07 9.07 19.79
CA LEU A 116 -1.97 8.68 18.38
C LEU A 116 -1.78 7.16 18.20
N ALA A 117 -1.03 6.50 19.09
CA ALA A 117 -0.90 5.05 19.08
C ALA A 117 -2.23 4.34 19.36
N ALA A 118 -3.06 4.90 20.25
CA ALA A 118 -4.40 4.38 20.51
C ALA A 118 -5.32 4.50 19.28
N GLU A 119 -5.30 5.67 18.60
CA GLU A 119 -6.04 5.86 17.35
C GLU A 119 -5.53 4.96 16.23
N LEU A 120 -4.20 4.79 16.10
CA LEU A 120 -3.61 3.89 15.11
C LEU A 120 -4.16 2.47 15.27
N GLY A 121 -4.28 1.96 16.49
CA GLY A 121 -4.87 0.64 16.75
C GLY A 121 -6.33 0.54 16.28
N GLN A 122 -7.13 1.56 16.57
CA GLN A 122 -8.55 1.60 16.15
C GLN A 122 -8.69 1.72 14.62
N LEU A 123 -7.92 2.63 14.00
CA LEU A 123 -7.89 2.84 12.56
C LEU A 123 -7.41 1.60 11.83
N THR A 124 -6.40 0.90 12.35
CA THR A 124 -5.92 -0.36 11.75
C THR A 124 -7.04 -1.39 11.65
N VAL A 125 -7.87 -1.53 12.69
CA VAL A 125 -9.03 -2.43 12.69
C VAL A 125 -10.10 -1.96 11.70
N ALA A 126 -10.45 -0.66 11.72
CA ALA A 126 -11.47 -0.10 10.84
C ALA A 126 -11.09 -0.20 9.35
N ILE A 127 -9.85 0.14 9.01
CA ILE A 127 -9.33 0.07 7.64
C ILE A 127 -9.25 -1.38 7.18
N ALA A 128 -8.73 -2.29 8.00
CA ALA A 128 -8.67 -3.71 7.65
C ALA A 128 -10.06 -4.28 7.36
N ALA A 129 -11.06 -3.96 8.19
CA ALA A 129 -12.44 -4.38 7.97
C ALA A 129 -13.04 -3.78 6.69
N ALA A 130 -12.79 -2.50 6.40
CA ALA A 130 -13.26 -1.85 5.18
C ALA A 130 -12.62 -2.45 3.92
N VAL A 131 -11.32 -2.74 3.97
CA VAL A 131 -10.60 -3.41 2.87
C VAL A 131 -11.13 -4.83 2.65
N GLU A 132 -11.37 -5.60 3.72
CA GLU A 132 -11.94 -6.96 3.62
C GLU A 132 -13.43 -6.99 3.22
N ALA A 133 -14.13 -5.86 3.29
CA ALA A 133 -15.49 -5.74 2.79
C ALA A 133 -15.58 -5.60 1.26
N LEU A 134 -14.45 -5.36 0.56
CA LEU A 134 -14.42 -5.38 -0.90
C LEU A 134 -14.70 -6.81 -1.42
N PRO A 135 -15.59 -6.99 -2.42
CA PRO A 135 -15.93 -8.30 -2.97
C PRO A 135 -14.73 -9.09 -3.55
N SER A 136 -13.72 -8.37 -4.03
CA SER A 136 -12.50 -8.94 -4.60
C SER A 136 -11.42 -9.25 -3.56
N VAL A 137 -11.60 -8.89 -2.29
CA VAL A 137 -10.57 -9.05 -1.23
C VAL A 137 -10.93 -10.20 -0.29
N GLY A 138 -9.94 -11.03 0.04
CA GLY A 138 -10.11 -12.11 1.01
C GLY A 138 -9.44 -11.84 2.36
N ARG A 139 -8.33 -11.09 2.40
CA ARG A 139 -7.65 -10.68 3.63
C ARG A 139 -6.98 -9.33 3.44
N CYS A 140 -6.95 -8.50 4.47
CA CYS A 140 -6.10 -7.32 4.53
C CYS A 140 -4.75 -7.68 5.15
N HIS A 141 -3.66 -7.48 4.41
CA HIS A 141 -2.31 -7.52 5.00
C HIS A 141 -1.91 -6.12 5.45
N VAL A 142 -1.21 -6.03 6.58
CA VAL A 142 -0.73 -4.77 7.15
C VAL A 142 0.79 -4.84 7.27
N ALA A 143 1.51 -3.81 6.83
CA ALA A 143 2.97 -3.77 6.91
C ALA A 143 3.53 -2.37 7.18
N ARG A 144 4.65 -2.32 7.90
CA ARG A 144 5.51 -1.14 8.06
C ARG A 144 6.93 -1.54 7.65
N TYR A 145 7.48 -0.86 6.64
CA TYR A 145 8.87 -1.02 6.20
C TYR A 145 9.66 0.24 6.56
N GLY A 146 10.64 0.10 7.45
CA GLY A 146 11.29 1.21 8.16
C GLY A 146 12.21 2.09 7.31
N ASP A 147 12.73 1.58 6.19
CA ASP A 147 13.93 2.11 5.53
C ASP A 147 13.68 3.19 4.47
N GLY A 148 12.42 3.41 4.06
CA GLY A 148 12.09 4.37 3.00
C GLY A 148 11.92 5.83 3.46
N GLY A 149 11.34 6.04 4.63
CA GLY A 149 11.02 7.38 5.16
C GLY A 149 10.75 7.36 6.66
N ALA A 150 11.17 8.43 7.33
CA ALA A 150 11.02 8.61 8.77
C ALA A 150 9.60 9.02 9.17
N HIS A 151 8.88 9.72 8.29
CA HIS A 151 7.46 10.02 8.51
C HIS A 151 6.63 8.74 8.51
N PHE A 152 5.96 8.49 9.63
CA PHE A 152 5.22 7.27 9.87
C PHE A 152 4.17 7.02 8.80
N HIS A 153 4.15 5.81 8.27
CA HIS A 153 3.12 5.35 7.36
C HIS A 153 2.92 3.85 7.52
N LEU A 154 1.66 3.42 7.45
CA LEU A 154 1.27 2.02 7.58
C LEU A 154 0.56 1.57 6.31
N PHE A 155 1.09 0.52 5.68
CA PHE A 155 0.51 -0.05 4.47
C PHE A 155 -0.62 -1.02 4.80
N PHE A 156 -1.64 -1.01 3.94
CA PHE A 156 -2.73 -1.97 3.91
C PHE A 156 -2.85 -2.52 2.49
N PHE A 157 -2.84 -3.84 2.34
CA PHE A 157 -2.92 -4.52 1.05
C PHE A 157 -4.16 -5.41 1.00
N GLY A 158 -5.05 -5.15 0.05
CA GLY A 158 -6.22 -5.99 -0.20
C GLY A 158 -5.81 -7.25 -0.95
N ARG A 159 -5.47 -8.33 -0.24
CA ARG A 159 -5.12 -9.60 -0.87
C ARG A 159 -6.33 -10.16 -1.62
N PRO A 160 -6.22 -10.49 -2.92
CA PRO A 160 -7.36 -10.99 -3.68
C PRO A 160 -7.99 -12.23 -3.05
N ALA A 161 -9.32 -12.26 -2.98
CA ALA A 161 -10.09 -13.40 -2.50
C ALA A 161 -9.79 -14.63 -3.37
N ARG A 162 -9.81 -15.83 -2.76
CA ARG A 162 -9.67 -17.14 -3.45
C ARG A 162 -8.40 -17.38 -4.29
N ALA A 163 -7.56 -16.38 -4.54
CA ALA A 163 -6.26 -16.51 -5.20
C ALA A 163 -5.16 -16.83 -4.17
N GLY A 164 -5.09 -18.10 -3.78
CA GLY A 164 -4.20 -18.57 -2.71
C GLY A 164 -2.71 -18.37 -2.97
N GLN A 165 -2.28 -18.17 -4.23
CA GLN A 165 -0.89 -17.90 -4.58
C GLN A 165 -0.38 -16.54 -4.10
N PHE A 166 -1.29 -15.58 -3.88
CA PHE A 166 -0.97 -14.23 -3.40
C PHE A 166 -0.90 -14.12 -1.87
N ARG A 167 -0.59 -15.22 -1.17
CA ARG A 167 -0.57 -15.28 0.31
C ARG A 167 0.77 -14.86 0.90
N GLY A 168 0.74 -14.30 2.10
CA GLY A 168 1.94 -13.96 2.86
C GLY A 168 2.69 -12.75 2.33
N SER A 169 3.95 -12.62 2.73
CA SER A 169 4.82 -11.48 2.40
C SER A 169 5.09 -11.34 0.91
N THR A 170 5.04 -12.44 0.15
CA THR A 170 5.26 -12.44 -1.31
C THR A 170 4.14 -11.75 -2.10
N LEU A 171 3.06 -11.31 -1.44
CA LEU A 171 2.04 -10.49 -2.08
C LEU A 171 2.63 -9.21 -2.68
N VAL A 172 3.60 -8.59 -2.01
CA VAL A 172 4.25 -7.36 -2.50
C VAL A 172 5.01 -7.64 -3.79
N ASP A 173 5.78 -8.72 -3.84
CA ASP A 173 6.46 -9.16 -5.07
C ASP A 173 5.46 -9.41 -6.22
N TRP A 174 4.34 -10.08 -5.92
CA TRP A 174 3.31 -10.33 -6.93
C TRP A 174 2.65 -9.03 -7.42
N GLU A 175 2.30 -8.12 -6.49
CA GLU A 175 1.61 -6.87 -6.78
C GLU A 175 2.34 -6.04 -7.82
N GLU A 176 3.66 -5.94 -7.71
CA GLU A 176 4.46 -5.14 -8.63
C GLU A 176 4.46 -5.70 -10.05
N ASN A 177 4.24 -7.01 -10.23
CA ASN A 177 4.21 -7.69 -11.54
C ASN A 177 2.79 -7.85 -12.10
N LEU A 178 1.75 -7.43 -11.37
CA LEU A 178 0.36 -7.49 -11.82
C LEU A 178 0.02 -6.32 -12.75
N PRO A 179 -0.91 -6.49 -13.70
CA PRO A 179 -1.44 -5.37 -14.47
C PRO A 179 -2.09 -4.35 -13.53
N ARG A 180 -1.74 -3.07 -13.70
CA ARG A 180 -2.33 -1.99 -12.90
C ARG A 180 -3.85 -1.98 -13.03
N LEU A 181 -4.53 -1.61 -11.94
CA LEU A 181 -5.98 -1.44 -11.93
C LEU A 181 -6.42 -0.40 -12.96
N PRO A 182 -7.49 -0.64 -13.73
CA PRO A 182 -8.20 0.42 -14.44
C PRO A 182 -8.59 1.54 -13.47
N LEU A 183 -8.50 2.80 -13.92
CA LEU A 183 -8.69 3.96 -13.06
C LEU A 183 -10.09 4.01 -12.42
N ASP A 184 -11.12 3.62 -13.17
CA ASP A 184 -12.51 3.55 -12.70
C ASP A 184 -12.70 2.48 -11.62
N VAL A 185 -12.05 1.31 -11.79
CA VAL A 185 -12.05 0.24 -10.78
C VAL A 185 -11.29 0.69 -9.53
N ALA A 186 -10.10 1.28 -9.69
CA ALA A 186 -9.31 1.80 -8.58
C ALA A 186 -10.10 2.85 -7.77
N ALA A 187 -10.74 3.80 -8.46
CA ALA A 187 -11.57 4.82 -7.84
C ALA A 187 -12.81 4.22 -7.13
N ALA A 188 -13.47 3.24 -7.73
CA ALA A 188 -14.62 2.57 -7.12
C ALA A 188 -14.25 1.81 -5.84
N ASN A 189 -13.12 1.08 -5.84
CA ASN A 189 -12.63 0.36 -4.67
C ASN A 189 -12.21 1.34 -3.56
N ALA A 190 -11.47 2.39 -3.90
CA ALA A 190 -11.00 3.38 -2.94
C ALA A 190 -12.15 4.17 -2.31
N THR A 191 -13.14 4.58 -3.12
CA THR A 191 -14.37 5.25 -2.63
C THR A 191 -15.11 4.35 -1.64
N PHE A 192 -15.34 3.08 -1.99
CA PHE A 192 -16.03 2.13 -1.11
C PHE A 192 -15.31 1.96 0.24
N VAL A 193 -13.98 1.81 0.22
CA VAL A 193 -13.18 1.69 1.44
C VAL A 193 -13.28 2.95 2.30
N ALA A 194 -13.14 4.13 1.69
CA ALA A 194 -13.25 5.40 2.39
C ALA A 194 -14.63 5.63 3.03
N GLU A 195 -15.72 5.38 2.30
CA GLU A 195 -17.09 5.50 2.81
C GLU A 195 -17.37 4.50 3.94
N THR A 196 -16.83 3.28 3.83
CA THR A 196 -16.96 2.25 4.87
C THR A 196 -16.24 2.67 6.15
N ILE A 197 -15.04 3.24 6.04
CA ILE A 197 -14.29 3.81 7.18
C ILE A 197 -15.08 4.97 7.79
N ALA A 198 -15.56 5.91 6.96
CA ALA A 198 -16.33 7.06 7.45
C ALA A 198 -17.58 6.65 8.22
N THR A 199 -18.27 5.60 7.76
CA THR A 199 -19.44 5.04 8.45
C THR A 199 -19.07 4.38 9.78
N ALA A 200 -17.96 3.66 9.85
CA ALA A 200 -17.57 2.90 11.03
C ALA A 200 -16.81 3.70 12.09
N TYR A 201 -16.03 4.70 11.66
CA TYR A 201 -15.06 5.43 12.50
C TYR A 201 -15.25 6.97 12.47
N GLY A 202 -15.98 7.50 11.48
CA GLY A 202 -16.09 8.94 11.23
C GLY A 202 -14.97 9.46 10.32
N GLY A 203 -14.80 10.78 10.26
CA GLY A 203 -13.89 11.46 9.33
C GLY A 203 -14.57 11.86 8.01
N ALA A 204 -13.79 12.39 7.08
CA ALA A 204 -14.23 12.92 5.80
C ALA A 204 -13.72 12.07 4.63
N VAL A 205 -14.59 11.79 3.68
CA VAL A 205 -14.25 11.15 2.41
C VAL A 205 -13.82 12.22 1.41
N THR A 206 -12.69 12.01 0.74
CA THR A 206 -12.27 12.84 -0.39
C THR A 206 -12.75 12.18 -1.68
N PRO A 207 -13.53 12.88 -2.52
CA PRO A 207 -13.96 12.33 -3.81
C PRO A 207 -12.75 11.97 -4.67
N VAL A 208 -12.67 10.72 -5.09
CA VAL A 208 -11.66 10.29 -6.08
C VAL A 208 -12.16 10.73 -7.46
N ALA A 209 -11.34 11.46 -8.21
CA ALA A 209 -11.72 11.85 -9.57
C ALA A 209 -11.86 10.60 -10.44
N SER A 210 -13.07 10.38 -10.96
CA SER A 210 -13.28 9.41 -12.05
C SER A 210 -12.73 10.02 -13.33
N ALA A 211 -11.84 9.29 -14.02
CA ALA A 211 -11.34 9.67 -15.34
C ALA A 211 -12.45 9.77 -16.38
#